data_AF-A0A0D2NMD4-F1
#
_entry.id   AF-A0A0D2NMD4-F1
#
_cell.length_a   1.000
_cell.length_b   1.000
_cell.length_c   1.000
_cell.angle_alpha   90.00
_cell.angle_beta   90.00
_cell.angle_gamma   90.00
#
_symmetry.space_group_name_H-M   'P 1'
#
loop_
_entity.id
_entity.type
_entity.pdbx_description
1 polymer ?
#
loop_
_entity_poly.entity_id
_entity_poly.type
_entity_poly.pdbx_seq_one_letter_code
_entity_poly.pdbx_strand_id
1 'polypeptide(L)'
;MVLWQSLSPNTGGFLPGSNILMMTLTDVMSASMESLPDEVILRTLVQRLQQIYPQANTTSPYRLIGYVIPRWYTNELFGGSYTNWPAGMSREEYELWRAPVGSFGPLLIPGKILFSGEAACRRINGYMPSGYAAGERSAKQVLLAMGRFGFGDPDQSLCERQLTVNGKPLGTKGRGVGRGRRSRP
;
A
#
# COMPACT_ATOMS: atom_id res chain seq x y z
N MET A 1 1.47 18.91 -4.04
CA MET A 1 0.19 19.40 -3.49
C MET A 1 0.28 19.43 -1.97
N VAL A 2 -0.43 20.34 -1.30
CA VAL A 2 -0.57 20.34 0.17
C VAL A 2 -2.05 20.17 0.50
N LEU A 3 -2.39 19.18 1.31
CA LEU A 3 -3.76 18.91 1.75
C LEU A 3 -3.82 18.92 3.28
N TRP A 4 -4.76 19.68 3.83
CA TRP A 4 -5.02 19.76 5.27
C TRP A 4 -6.29 19.00 5.61
N GLN A 5 -6.24 18.15 6.63
CA GLN A 5 -7.37 17.35 7.09
C GLN A 5 -7.44 17.39 8.62
N SER A 6 -8.55 17.85 9.17
CA SER A 6 -8.81 17.73 10.61
C SER A 6 -9.26 16.30 10.91
N LEU A 7 -8.66 15.68 11.93
CA LEU A 7 -9.13 14.39 12.44
C LEU A 7 -10.27 14.54 13.45
N SER A 8 -10.51 15.76 13.94
CA SER A 8 -11.56 16.10 14.90
C SER A 8 -12.45 17.27 14.43
N PRO A 9 -13.09 17.20 13.26
CA PRO A 9 -14.11 18.17 12.90
C PRO A 9 -15.30 18.08 13.86
N ASN A 10 -15.89 19.24 14.17
CA ASN A 10 -17.06 19.38 15.06
C ASN A 10 -18.32 18.66 14.54
N THR A 11 -18.27 18.12 13.32
CA THR A 11 -19.34 17.35 12.67
C THR A 11 -19.20 15.83 12.85
N GLY A 12 -18.27 15.35 13.69
CA GLY A 12 -18.09 13.93 13.99
C GLY A 12 -17.10 13.21 13.07
N GLY A 13 -15.82 13.58 13.15
CA GLY A 13 -14.77 12.97 12.30
C GLY A 13 -14.12 11.71 12.86
N PHE A 14 -13.00 11.32 12.24
CA PHE A 14 -12.32 10.04 12.47
C PHE A 14 -11.85 9.85 13.92
N LEU A 15 -11.40 10.92 14.58
CA LEU A 15 -10.92 10.90 15.95
C LEU A 15 -11.39 12.14 16.74
N PRO A 16 -12.66 12.16 17.19
CA PRO A 16 -13.26 13.32 17.86
C PRO A 16 -12.53 13.71 19.15
N GLY A 17 -12.39 15.01 19.39
CA GLY A 17 -11.72 15.59 20.57
C GLY A 17 -10.19 15.61 20.49
N SER A 18 -9.57 15.01 19.47
CA SER A 18 -8.11 14.89 19.37
C SER A 18 -7.40 16.22 19.07
N ASN A 19 -8.08 17.18 18.44
CA ASN A 19 -7.49 18.42 17.93
C ASN A 19 -6.27 18.19 17.02
N ILE A 20 -6.19 17.02 16.35
CA ILE A 20 -5.11 16.69 15.44
C ILE A 20 -5.43 17.22 14.03
N LEU A 21 -4.44 17.91 13.47
CA LEU A 21 -4.43 18.33 12.08
C LEU A 21 -3.40 17.48 11.33
N MET A 22 -3.87 16.71 10.35
CA MET A 22 -3.01 15.93 9.46
C MET A 22 -2.78 16.72 8.18
N MET A 23 -1.52 16.76 7.74
CA MET A 23 -1.14 17.40 6.49
C MET A 23 -0.46 16.38 5.57
N THR A 24 -0.87 16.37 4.30
CA THR A 24 -0.25 15.55 3.27
C THR A 24 0.52 16.44 2.31
N LEU A 25 1.82 16.14 2.16
CA LEU A 25 2.67 16.64 1.09
C LEU A 25 2.80 15.56 0.02
N THR A 26 2.86 15.98 -1.23
CA THR A 26 3.06 15.07 -2.36
C THR A 26 4.17 15.55 -3.27
N ASP A 27 4.76 14.61 -4.00
CA ASP A 27 5.70 14.88 -5.09
C ASP A 27 6.94 15.67 -4.63
N VAL A 28 7.51 16.51 -5.49
CA VAL A 28 8.68 17.37 -5.24
C VAL A 28 8.64 18.14 -3.92
N MET A 29 7.45 18.51 -3.44
CA MET A 29 7.29 19.21 -2.16
C MET A 29 7.63 18.30 -0.97
N SER A 30 7.26 17.02 -1.04
CA SER A 30 7.59 16.04 -0.01
C SER A 30 9.11 15.87 0.08
N ALA A 31 9.76 15.61 -1.06
CA ALA A 31 11.21 15.41 -1.12
C ALA A 31 11.98 16.65 -0.64
N SER A 32 11.54 17.85 -1.04
CA SER A 32 12.21 19.10 -0.64
C SER A 32 12.10 19.35 0.87
N MET A 33 10.91 19.12 1.45
CA MET A 33 10.67 19.35 2.88
C MET A 33 11.45 18.38 3.78
N GLU A 34 11.69 17.15 3.34
CA GLU A 34 12.46 16.19 4.14
C GLU A 34 13.91 16.65 4.43
N SER A 35 14.48 17.49 3.55
CA SER A 35 15.82 18.07 3.72
C SER A 35 15.92 19.18 4.78
N LEU A 36 14.77 19.69 5.25
CA LEU A 36 14.72 20.81 6.18
C LEU A 36 14.65 20.32 7.64
N PRO A 37 15.20 21.10 8.60
CA PRO A 37 14.96 20.87 10.01
C PRO A 37 13.47 21.01 10.38
N ASP A 38 13.02 20.23 11.37
CA ASP A 38 11.60 20.22 11.80
C ASP A 38 11.07 21.61 12.15
N GLU A 39 11.87 22.45 12.83
CA GLU A 39 11.46 23.80 13.21
C GLU A 39 11.13 24.68 11.99
N VAL A 40 11.92 24.55 10.92
CA VAL A 40 11.72 25.30 9.68
C VAL A 40 10.42 24.84 9.01
N ILE A 41 10.22 23.52 8.92
CA ILE A 41 9.00 22.93 8.37
C ILE A 41 7.79 23.45 9.15
N LEU A 42 7.78 23.26 10.48
CA LEU A 42 6.66 23.68 11.34
C LEU A 42 6.34 25.16 11.20
N ARG A 43 7.36 26.02 11.18
CA ARG A 43 7.17 27.46 10.98
C ARG A 43 6.50 27.77 9.64
N THR A 44 6.99 27.17 8.55
CA THR A 44 6.40 27.34 7.21
C THR A 44 4.96 26.86 7.17
N LEU A 45 4.66 25.73 7.81
CA LEU A 45 3.33 25.15 7.86
C LEU A 45 2.34 26.00 8.65
N VAL A 46 2.73 26.48 9.83
CA VAL A 46 1.89 27.39 10.65
C VAL A 46 1.65 28.71 9.93
N GLN A 47 2.67 29.28 9.29
CA GLN A 47 2.52 30.50 8.48
C GLN A 47 1.54 30.28 7.33
N ARG A 48 1.61 29.15 6.64
CA ARG A 48 0.68 28.83 5.56
C ARG A 48 -0.74 28.66 6.08
N LEU A 49 -0.92 28.03 7.23
CA LEU A 49 -2.23 27.86 7.85
C LEU A 49 -2.85 29.22 8.24
N GLN A 50 -2.05 30.14 8.78
CA GLN A 50 -2.49 31.51 9.09
C GLN A 50 -2.91 32.29 7.84
N GLN A 51 -2.23 32.09 6.70
CA GLN A 51 -2.63 32.71 5.43
C GLN A 51 -3.99 32.19 4.93
N ILE A 52 -4.28 30.90 5.13
CA ILE A 52 -5.55 30.27 4.73
C ILE A 52 -6.68 30.66 5.69
N TYR A 53 -6.38 30.75 6.99
CA TYR A 53 -7.32 31.10 8.04
C TYR A 53 -6.85 32.31 8.86
N PRO A 54 -6.89 33.54 8.30
CA PRO A 54 -6.37 34.73 8.99
C PRO A 54 -7.07 35.05 10.31
N GLN A 55 -8.35 34.68 10.40
CA GLN A 55 -9.21 34.88 11.56
C GLN A 55 -9.01 33.83 12.64
N ALA A 56 -8.41 32.69 12.30
CA ALA A 56 -8.03 31.72 13.30
C ALA A 56 -6.86 32.32 14.10
N ASN A 57 -6.96 32.28 15.43
CA ASN A 57 -5.88 32.67 16.33
C ASN A 57 -4.77 31.60 16.32
N THR A 58 -4.26 31.28 15.13
CA THR A 58 -3.22 30.28 14.84
C THR A 58 -1.81 30.79 15.12
N THR A 59 -1.69 31.95 15.77
CA THR A 59 -0.49 32.78 15.90
C THR A 59 0.55 32.29 16.91
N SER A 60 0.44 31.08 17.45
CA SER A 60 1.38 30.61 18.45
C SER A 60 1.79 29.16 18.22
N PRO A 61 3.00 28.89 17.67
CA PRO A 61 3.59 27.55 17.69
C PRO A 61 3.67 26.96 19.11
N TYR A 62 3.58 27.81 20.15
CA TYR A 62 3.50 27.42 21.56
C TYR A 62 2.18 26.76 21.98
N ARG A 63 1.18 26.65 21.09
CA ARG A 63 -0.04 25.85 21.33
C ARG A 63 0.02 24.45 20.74
N LEU A 64 1.05 24.13 19.95
CA LEU A 64 1.26 22.79 19.43
C LEU A 64 1.78 21.90 20.57
N ILE A 65 0.97 20.93 21.01
CA ILE A 65 1.33 20.02 22.10
C ILE A 65 2.26 18.88 21.64
N GLY A 66 2.39 18.66 20.33
CA GLY A 66 3.25 17.64 19.74
C GLY A 66 3.17 17.62 18.21
N TYR A 67 4.17 17.00 17.57
CA TYR A 67 4.23 16.82 16.13
C TYR A 67 4.90 15.50 15.76
N VAL A 68 4.58 15.02 14.57
CA VAL A 68 5.26 13.88 13.93
C VAL A 68 5.45 14.24 12.46
N ILE A 69 6.70 14.25 12.00
CA ILE A 69 7.06 14.50 10.60
C ILE A 69 7.76 13.25 10.08
N PRO A 70 7.04 12.33 9.41
CA PRO A 70 7.67 11.17 8.81
C PRO A 70 8.51 11.61 7.60
N ARG A 71 9.73 11.09 7.52
CA ARG A 71 10.65 11.28 6.40
C ARG A 71 10.86 9.96 5.69
N TRP A 72 9.98 9.62 4.75
CA TRP A 72 9.97 8.30 4.13
C TRP A 72 11.07 8.17 3.07
N TYR A 73 11.33 9.25 2.33
CA TYR A 73 12.29 9.23 1.23
C TYR A 73 13.74 9.14 1.72
N THR A 74 14.08 9.89 2.78
CA THR A 74 15.43 9.94 3.36
C THR A 74 15.70 8.86 4.41
N ASN A 75 14.69 8.06 4.78
CA ASN A 75 14.88 6.95 5.71
C ASN A 75 15.47 5.72 4.99
N GLU A 76 16.63 5.27 5.45
CA GLU A 76 17.41 4.17 4.87
C GLU A 76 16.67 2.83 4.81
N LEU A 77 15.68 2.62 5.68
CA LEU A 77 14.88 1.39 5.70
C LEU A 77 13.73 1.38 4.69
N PHE A 78 13.33 2.55 4.16
CA PHE A 78 12.17 2.68 3.29
C PHE A 78 12.51 3.22 1.90
N GLY A 79 13.33 4.27 1.80
CA GLY A 79 13.70 4.89 0.51
C GLY A 79 12.51 5.49 -0.26
N GLY A 80 11.37 5.70 0.40
CA GLY A 80 10.10 6.10 -0.22
C GLY A 80 8.90 5.70 0.63
N SER A 81 7.70 6.17 0.27
CA SER A 81 6.47 5.88 1.03
C SER A 81 5.81 4.56 0.64
N TYR A 82 5.62 4.33 -0.65
CA TYR A 82 5.01 3.13 -1.21
C TYR A 82 5.31 3.04 -2.71
N THR A 83 5.17 1.83 -3.26
CA THR A 83 5.39 1.58 -4.69
C THR A 83 4.19 2.05 -5.52
N ASN A 84 4.47 2.71 -6.64
CA ASN A 84 3.53 2.90 -7.74
C ASN A 84 3.99 2.09 -8.96
N TRP A 85 3.10 1.79 -9.90
CA TRP A 85 3.50 1.21 -11.19
C TRP A 85 4.27 2.26 -12.00
N PRO A 86 5.57 2.07 -12.28
CA PRO A 86 6.36 3.08 -12.96
C PRO A 86 5.86 3.36 -14.38
N ALA A 87 5.93 4.61 -14.80
CA ALA A 87 5.71 4.95 -16.21
C ALA A 87 6.77 4.24 -17.06
N GLY A 88 6.32 3.46 -18.05
CA GLY A 88 7.20 2.70 -18.94
C GLY A 88 7.51 1.26 -18.50
N MET A 89 7.10 0.82 -17.31
CA MET A 89 7.24 -0.59 -16.93
C MET A 89 6.18 -1.45 -17.63
N SER A 90 6.64 -2.41 -18.43
CA SER A 90 5.80 -3.44 -19.04
C SER A 90 5.40 -4.51 -18.02
N ARG A 91 4.38 -5.30 -18.37
CA ARG A 91 3.96 -6.41 -17.52
C ARG A 91 5.08 -7.46 -17.43
N GLU A 92 5.75 -7.71 -18.54
CA GLU A 92 6.82 -8.70 -18.66
C GLU A 92 8.02 -8.33 -17.78
N GLU A 93 8.44 -7.06 -17.78
CA GLU A 93 9.50 -6.56 -16.90
C GLU A 93 9.14 -6.70 -15.41
N TYR A 94 7.88 -6.43 -15.06
CA TYR A 94 7.41 -6.61 -13.69
C TYR A 94 7.42 -8.09 -13.25
N GLU A 95 6.94 -8.98 -14.12
CA GLU A 95 6.97 -10.42 -13.89
C GLU A 95 8.41 -10.93 -13.70
N LEU A 96 9.35 -10.43 -14.50
CA LEU A 96 10.77 -10.71 -14.35
C LEU A 96 11.33 -10.18 -13.03
N TRP A 97 10.99 -8.95 -12.64
CA TRP A 97 11.48 -8.33 -11.40
C TRP A 97 11.07 -9.13 -10.15
N ARG A 98 9.84 -9.64 -10.11
CA ARG A 98 9.35 -10.43 -8.96
C ARG A 98 9.64 -11.93 -9.06
N ALA A 99 10.27 -12.38 -10.13
CA ALA A 99 10.52 -13.80 -10.35
C ALA A 99 11.48 -14.36 -9.27
N PRO A 100 11.21 -15.56 -8.73
CA PRO A 100 12.15 -16.24 -7.84
C PRO A 100 13.51 -16.46 -8.50
N VAL A 101 14.58 -16.26 -7.74
CA VAL A 101 15.95 -16.53 -8.21
C VAL A 101 16.40 -17.92 -7.77
N GLY A 102 17.11 -18.63 -8.64
CA GLY A 102 17.63 -19.97 -8.36
C GLY A 102 16.66 -21.10 -8.70
N SER A 103 15.60 -20.82 -9.45
CA SER A 103 14.73 -21.80 -10.10
C SER A 103 15.07 -21.93 -11.59
N PHE A 104 15.04 -23.15 -12.12
CA PHE A 104 15.13 -23.41 -13.56
C PHE A 104 13.72 -23.69 -14.10
N GLY A 105 12.93 -22.64 -14.34
CA GLY A 105 11.58 -22.75 -14.93
C GLY A 105 10.59 -21.68 -14.46
N PRO A 106 9.30 -21.80 -14.82
CA PRO A 106 8.27 -20.80 -14.52
C PRO A 106 8.03 -20.63 -13.01
N LEU A 107 7.29 -19.58 -12.61
CA LEU A 107 6.87 -19.25 -11.22
C LEU A 107 6.28 -20.43 -10.39
N LEU A 108 5.96 -21.54 -11.04
CA LEU A 108 5.51 -22.79 -10.44
C LEU A 108 6.65 -23.59 -9.77
N ILE A 109 7.90 -23.32 -10.10
CA ILE A 109 9.08 -23.95 -9.48
C ILE A 109 9.61 -23.00 -8.41
N PRO A 110 9.65 -23.41 -7.13
CA PRO A 110 10.16 -22.55 -6.08
C PRO A 110 11.64 -22.24 -6.30
N GLY A 111 12.00 -20.95 -6.21
CA GLY A 111 13.37 -20.49 -6.19
C GLY A 111 13.99 -20.53 -4.79
N LYS A 112 15.27 -20.20 -4.69
CA LYS A 112 16.00 -20.04 -3.42
C LYS A 112 15.78 -18.67 -2.80
N ILE A 113 15.56 -17.65 -3.63
CA ILE A 113 15.31 -16.27 -3.19
C ILE A 113 13.96 -15.86 -3.75
N LEU A 114 13.09 -15.36 -2.88
CA LEU A 114 11.72 -14.96 -3.19
C LEU A 114 11.54 -13.46 -2.98
N PHE A 115 10.82 -12.80 -3.89
CA PHE A 115 10.45 -11.39 -3.75
C PHE A 115 8.99 -11.25 -3.32
N SER A 116 8.79 -10.50 -2.24
CA SER A 116 7.51 -10.27 -1.57
C SER A 116 7.37 -8.79 -1.18
N GLY A 117 6.25 -8.43 -0.54
CA GLY A 117 5.93 -7.06 -0.14
C GLY A 117 4.93 -6.38 -1.06
N GLU A 118 4.57 -5.14 -0.75
CA GLU A 118 3.53 -4.38 -1.46
C GLU A 118 3.87 -4.15 -2.93
N ALA A 119 5.16 -4.00 -3.25
CA ALA A 119 5.65 -3.88 -4.62
C ALA A 119 5.40 -5.15 -5.45
N ALA A 120 5.39 -6.33 -4.80
CA ALA A 120 5.32 -7.64 -5.44
C ALA A 120 3.88 -8.11 -5.75
N CYS A 121 2.93 -7.18 -5.78
CA CYS A 121 1.54 -7.41 -6.13
C CYS A 121 1.01 -6.35 -7.13
N ARG A 122 0.94 -6.67 -8.42
CA ARG A 122 0.69 -5.68 -9.47
C ARG A 122 -0.60 -4.89 -9.31
N ARG A 123 -1.70 -5.59 -9.05
CA ARG A 123 -3.06 -5.00 -9.15
C ARG A 123 -3.36 -3.98 -8.05
N ILE A 124 -2.70 -4.11 -6.90
CA ILE A 124 -2.96 -3.32 -5.69
C ILE A 124 -1.65 -2.93 -5.02
N ASN A 125 -0.61 -2.64 -5.82
CA ASN A 125 0.69 -2.23 -5.31
C ASN A 125 0.59 -0.96 -4.46
N GLY A 126 1.46 -0.85 -3.45
CA GLY A 126 1.48 0.31 -2.55
C GLY A 126 0.37 0.34 -1.49
N TYR A 127 -0.51 -0.66 -1.42
CA TYR A 127 -1.53 -0.79 -0.37
C TYR A 127 -1.20 -1.90 0.62
N MET A 128 -1.73 -1.85 1.84
CA MET A 128 -1.49 -2.91 2.83
C MET A 128 -1.89 -4.32 2.35
N PRO A 129 -3.04 -4.54 1.67
CA PRO A 129 -3.43 -5.89 1.24
C PRO A 129 -2.51 -6.50 0.18
N SER A 130 -1.70 -5.72 -0.56
CA SER A 130 -0.71 -6.31 -1.46
C SER A 130 0.43 -6.97 -0.72
N GLY A 131 0.95 -6.32 0.32
CA GLY A 131 2.01 -6.91 1.16
C GLY A 131 1.57 -8.25 1.76
N TYR A 132 0.33 -8.30 2.27
CA TYR A 132 -0.27 -9.54 2.76
C TYR A 132 -0.37 -10.63 1.68
N ALA A 133 -0.95 -10.30 0.52
CA ALA A 133 -1.16 -11.27 -0.55
C ALA A 133 0.14 -11.77 -1.19
N ALA A 134 1.14 -10.90 -1.36
CA ALA A 134 2.48 -11.29 -1.81
C ALA A 134 3.21 -12.16 -0.79
N GLY A 135 3.02 -11.86 0.51
CA GLY A 135 3.51 -12.70 1.62
C GLY A 135 2.91 -14.10 1.58
N GLU A 136 1.60 -14.21 1.39
CA GLU A 136 0.89 -15.48 1.27
C GLU A 136 1.42 -16.30 0.07
N ARG A 137 1.63 -15.66 -1.10
CA ARG A 137 2.24 -16.31 -2.27
C ARG A 137 3.61 -16.87 -1.95
N SER A 138 4.47 -16.08 -1.32
CA SER A 138 5.84 -16.47 -1.00
C SER A 138 5.85 -17.65 0.00
N ALA A 139 4.97 -17.62 1.00
CA ALA A 139 4.79 -18.73 1.93
C ALA A 139 4.35 -20.02 1.21
N LYS A 140 3.41 -19.94 0.25
CA LYS A 140 3.00 -21.09 -0.58
C LYS A 140 4.17 -21.66 -1.38
N GLN A 141 5.05 -20.82 -1.93
CA GLN A 141 6.26 -21.28 -2.62
C GLN A 141 7.25 -21.99 -1.68
N VAL A 142 7.45 -21.48 -0.46
CA VAL A 142 8.26 -22.17 0.56
C VAL A 142 7.66 -23.54 0.90
N LEU A 143 6.34 -23.62 1.12
CA LEU A 143 5.68 -24.89 1.42
C LEU A 143 5.74 -25.87 0.24
N LEU A 144 5.64 -25.40 -1.01
CA LEU A 144 5.87 -26.20 -2.21
C LEU A 144 7.29 -26.77 -2.23
N ALA A 145 8.30 -25.96 -1.96
CA ALA A 145 9.71 -26.40 -1.90
C ALA A 145 9.94 -27.46 -0.83
N MET A 146 9.21 -27.38 0.28
CA MET A 146 9.27 -28.34 1.38
C MET A 146 8.44 -29.62 1.13
N GLY A 147 7.73 -29.73 0.00
CA GLY A 147 6.80 -30.83 -0.27
C GLY A 147 5.57 -30.84 0.65
N ARG A 148 5.23 -29.68 1.24
CA ARG A 148 4.14 -29.50 2.22
C ARG A 148 2.92 -28.76 1.64
N PHE A 149 2.90 -28.51 0.35
CA PHE A 149 1.78 -27.90 -0.36
C PHE A 149 1.48 -28.68 -1.64
N GLY A 150 0.20 -28.88 -1.94
CA GLY A 150 -0.24 -29.55 -3.16
C GLY A 150 0.03 -28.71 -4.40
N PHE A 151 0.02 -29.34 -5.58
CA PHE A 151 0.17 -28.65 -6.86
C PHE A 151 -0.93 -27.59 -7.04
N GLY A 152 -0.52 -26.35 -7.28
CA GLY A 152 -1.39 -25.20 -7.54
C GLY A 152 -0.55 -23.95 -7.81
N ASP A 153 -1.08 -23.02 -8.59
CA ASP A 153 -0.40 -21.74 -8.85
C ASP A 153 -0.40 -20.90 -7.55
N PRO A 154 0.78 -20.64 -6.96
CA PRO A 154 0.90 -19.90 -5.70
C PRO A 154 0.41 -18.44 -5.82
N ASP A 155 0.23 -17.95 -7.04
CA ASP A 155 -0.10 -16.56 -7.38
C ASP A 155 -1.59 -16.33 -7.71
N GLN A 156 -2.46 -17.32 -7.48
CA GLN A 156 -3.93 -17.15 -7.62
C GLN A 156 -4.57 -16.20 -6.58
N SER A 157 -3.78 -15.36 -5.93
CA SER A 157 -4.20 -14.45 -4.86
C SER A 157 -4.85 -13.17 -5.42
N LEU A 158 -5.14 -12.24 -4.50
CA LEU A 158 -5.59 -10.88 -4.83
C LEU A 158 -4.64 -10.11 -5.77
N CYS A 159 -3.38 -10.57 -5.92
CA CYS A 159 -2.36 -9.92 -6.73
C CYS A 159 -2.55 -10.08 -8.23
N GLU A 160 -2.95 -11.26 -8.69
CA GLU A 160 -3.02 -11.57 -10.13
C GLU A 160 -4.34 -12.18 -10.58
N ARG A 161 -5.40 -12.15 -9.73
CA ARG A 161 -6.74 -12.73 -10.03
C ARG A 161 -7.01 -12.72 -11.53
N GLN A 162 -6.97 -13.91 -12.13
CA GLN A 162 -7.15 -14.05 -13.56
C GLN A 162 -8.51 -13.42 -13.91
N LEU A 163 -8.51 -12.49 -14.85
CA LEU A 163 -9.75 -11.99 -15.41
C LEU A 163 -10.13 -12.92 -16.56
N THR A 164 -11.42 -13.26 -16.66
CA THR A 164 -11.97 -13.75 -17.92
C THR A 164 -11.64 -12.75 -19.03
N VAL A 165 -11.67 -13.19 -20.29
CA VAL A 165 -11.55 -12.32 -21.48
C VAL A 165 -12.50 -11.10 -21.45
N ASN A 166 -13.55 -11.13 -20.63
CA ASN A 166 -14.53 -10.06 -20.45
C ASN A 166 -14.30 -9.21 -19.19
N GLY A 167 -13.10 -9.25 -18.59
CA GLY A 167 -12.74 -8.43 -17.43
C GLY A 167 -13.39 -8.84 -16.10
N LYS A 168 -14.16 -9.94 -16.05
CA LYS A 168 -14.72 -10.47 -14.80
C LYS A 168 -13.68 -11.32 -14.05
N PRO A 169 -13.58 -11.26 -12.72
CA PRO A 169 -12.75 -12.17 -11.96
C PRO A 169 -13.12 -13.63 -12.27
N LEU A 170 -12.14 -14.46 -12.63
CA LEU A 170 -12.30 -15.92 -12.65
C LEU A 170 -12.62 -16.34 -11.21
N GLY A 171 -13.90 -16.62 -10.97
CA GLY A 171 -14.39 -16.99 -9.65
C GLY A 171 -13.61 -18.18 -9.11
N THR A 172 -13.24 -18.13 -7.83
CA THR A 172 -12.83 -19.32 -7.10
C THR A 172 -13.95 -20.34 -7.28
N LYS A 173 -13.66 -21.50 -7.88
CA LYS A 173 -14.57 -22.64 -7.85
C LYS A 173 -14.70 -23.06 -6.39
N GLY A 174 -15.59 -22.41 -5.66
CA GLY A 174 -16.10 -22.91 -4.40
C GLY A 174 -16.68 -24.29 -4.67
N ARG A 175 -16.21 -25.29 -3.94
CA ARG A 175 -16.88 -26.61 -3.85
C ARG A 175 -18.32 -26.36 -3.41
N GLY A 176 -19.22 -26.24 -4.39
CA GLY A 176 -20.65 -26.17 -4.15
C GLY A 176 -21.14 -27.56 -3.78
N VAL A 177 -21.31 -27.81 -2.48
CA VAL A 177 -22.13 -28.90 -1.95
C VAL A 177 -23.50 -28.81 -2.61
N GLY A 178 -23.88 -29.85 -3.34
CA GLY A 178 -25.14 -29.90 -4.08
C GLY A 178 -26.32 -29.68 -3.15
N ARG A 179 -27.05 -28.58 -3.33
CA ARG A 179 -28.40 -28.44 -2.81
C ARG A 179 -29.36 -28.99 -3.85
N GLY A 180 -29.91 -30.16 -3.55
CA GLY A 180 -30.95 -30.81 -4.34
C GLY A 180 -32.14 -29.88 -4.58
N ARG A 181 -32.61 -29.87 -5.82
CA ARG A 181 -33.90 -29.28 -6.19
C ARG A 181 -35.00 -29.99 -5.40
N ARG A 182 -35.60 -29.29 -4.44
CA ARG A 182 -36.97 -29.61 -4.03
C ARG A 182 -37.90 -28.88 -5.00
N SER A 183 -38.51 -29.64 -5.90
CA SER A 183 -39.76 -29.23 -6.53
C SER A 183 -40.82 -29.07 -5.44
N ARG A 184 -41.55 -27.96 -5.48
CA ARG A 184 -42.79 -27.80 -4.73
C ARG A 184 -43.95 -27.74 -5.74
N PRO A 185 -45.13 -28.25 -5.36
CA PRO A 185 -46.24 -28.56 -6.26
C PRO A 185 -46.84 -27.33 -6.92
#